data_AF-A0A934CQX8-F1
#
_entry.id   AF-A0A934CQX8-F1
#
_cell.length_a   1.000
_cell.length_b   1.000
_cell.length_c   1.000
_cell.angle_alpha   90.00
_cell.angle_beta   90.00
_cell.angle_gamma   90.00
#
_symmetry.space_group_name_H-M   'P 1'
#
loop_
_entity.id
_entity.type
_entity.pdbx_description
1 polymer ?
#
loop_
_entity_poly.entity_id
_entity_poly.type
_entity_poly.pdbx_seq_one_letter_code
_entity_poly.pdbx_strand_id
1 'polypeptide(L)'
;MKFENICIHYNNIIRQSDEYDSVKPIRNTDLLLPEFYNTLVFCFNEYQKKYPSQRAYITESYRSNSLQLKYYKTGKSKIRKNGMHHYGIAADVAFIINDKLSYKGDYNYLRKIFKENNLTVLDWELGHVQFIPVSEQSALREEIENSV
;
A
#
# COMPACT_ATOMS: atom_id res chain seq x y z
N MET A 1 -12.19 17.46 -4.87
CA MET A 1 -10.95 18.00 -4.26
C MET A 1 -10.27 17.05 -3.26
N LYS A 2 -10.96 16.41 -2.30
CA LYS A 2 -10.28 15.56 -1.29
C LYS A 2 -9.46 14.39 -1.88
N PHE A 3 -9.91 13.77 -2.97
CA PHE A 3 -9.24 12.64 -3.60
C PHE A 3 -8.68 12.96 -4.99
N GLU A 4 -8.59 14.24 -5.34
CA GLU A 4 -8.26 14.69 -6.70
C GLU A 4 -6.89 14.17 -7.15
N ASN A 5 -5.86 14.29 -6.32
CA ASN A 5 -4.53 13.75 -6.60
C ASN A 5 -4.54 12.22 -6.81
N ILE A 6 -5.35 11.50 -6.03
CA ILE A 6 -5.48 10.05 -6.16
C ILE A 6 -6.13 9.70 -7.50
N CYS A 7 -7.19 10.42 -7.89
CA CYS A 7 -7.88 10.20 -9.16
C CYS A 7 -6.97 10.51 -10.36
N ILE A 8 -6.24 11.63 -10.31
CA ILE A 8 -5.26 12.01 -11.34
C ILE A 8 -4.17 10.94 -11.46
N HIS A 9 -3.56 10.53 -10.35
CA HIS A 9 -2.52 9.50 -10.34
C HIS A 9 -3.04 8.16 -10.88
N TYR A 10 -4.23 7.75 -10.44
CA TYR A 10 -4.86 6.52 -10.90
C TYR A 10 -5.12 6.54 -12.42
N ASN A 11 -5.69 7.62 -12.95
CA ASN A 11 -6.05 7.71 -14.36
C ASN A 11 -4.84 7.89 -15.29
N ASN A 12 -3.84 8.67 -14.88
CA ASN A 12 -2.72 9.05 -15.74
C ASN A 12 -1.50 8.15 -15.59
N ILE A 13 -1.31 7.50 -14.43
CA ILE A 13 -0.13 6.66 -14.16
C ILE A 13 -0.54 5.20 -14.08
N ILE A 14 -1.44 4.85 -13.15
CA ILE A 14 -1.77 3.44 -12.87
C ILE A 14 -2.48 2.79 -14.06
N ARG A 15 -3.54 3.42 -14.60
CA ARG A 15 -4.30 2.88 -15.73
C ARG A 15 -3.50 2.77 -17.03
N GLN A 16 -2.43 3.54 -17.15
CA GLN A 16 -1.55 3.54 -18.33
C GLN A 16 -0.38 2.56 -18.18
N SER A 17 -0.19 1.95 -17.00
CA SER A 17 0.91 1.04 -16.74
C SER A 17 0.68 -0.32 -17.40
N ASP A 18 1.73 -0.89 -17.99
CA ASP A 18 1.75 -2.30 -18.45
C ASP A 18 1.50 -3.30 -17.32
N GLU A 19 1.64 -2.86 -16.06
CA GLU A 19 1.41 -3.66 -14.86
C GLU A 19 -0.06 -3.63 -14.38
N TYR A 20 -0.93 -2.81 -14.99
CA TYR A 20 -2.31 -2.58 -14.54
C TYR A 20 -3.13 -3.87 -14.35
N ASP A 21 -3.06 -4.80 -15.30
CA ASP A 21 -3.80 -6.07 -15.26
C ASP A 21 -2.97 -7.26 -14.77
N SER A 22 -1.78 -7.00 -14.21
CA SER A 22 -0.88 -8.07 -13.76
C SER A 22 -1.53 -9.01 -12.76
N VAL A 23 -1.34 -10.32 -12.96
CA VAL A 23 -1.77 -11.37 -12.02
C VAL A 23 -0.66 -11.77 -11.04
N LYS A 24 0.40 -10.97 -10.95
CA LYS A 24 1.55 -11.16 -10.06
C LYS A 24 1.66 -9.96 -9.11
N PRO A 25 2.15 -10.16 -7.87
CA PRO A 25 2.41 -9.06 -6.95
C PRO A 25 3.41 -8.09 -7.56
N ILE A 26 3.16 -6.79 -7.44
CA ILE A 26 3.99 -5.74 -8.02
C ILE A 26 4.69 -4.98 -6.92
N ARG A 27 5.96 -4.63 -7.14
CA ARG A 27 6.79 -3.83 -6.22
C ARG A 27 7.24 -2.50 -6.82
N ASN A 28 6.73 -2.16 -7.99
CA ASN A 28 7.01 -0.90 -8.65
C ASN A 28 6.45 0.25 -7.79
N THR A 29 7.34 1.05 -7.22
CA THR A 29 6.98 2.18 -6.35
C THR A 29 6.42 3.35 -7.13
N ASP A 30 6.64 3.42 -8.45
CA ASP A 30 6.11 4.50 -9.29
C ASP A 30 4.57 4.41 -9.43
N LEU A 31 3.98 3.26 -9.09
CA LEU A 31 2.54 3.08 -9.01
C LEU A 31 1.95 3.55 -7.69
N LEU A 32 2.77 3.87 -6.69
CA LEU A 32 2.29 4.51 -5.46
C LEU A 32 2.08 6.01 -5.69
N LEU A 33 1.05 6.56 -5.06
CA LEU A 33 0.85 7.99 -4.99
C LEU A 33 2.11 8.65 -4.39
N PRO A 34 2.72 9.67 -5.02
CA PRO A 34 4.03 10.19 -4.59
C PRO A 34 4.07 10.66 -3.13
N GLU A 35 3.04 11.37 -2.67
CA GLU A 35 2.94 11.82 -1.27
C GLU A 35 2.88 10.64 -0.29
N PHE A 36 2.14 9.57 -0.63
CA PHE A 36 2.10 8.35 0.18
C PHE A 36 3.46 7.65 0.22
N TYR A 37 4.13 7.50 -0.93
CA TYR A 37 5.45 6.89 -1.00
C TYR A 37 6.50 7.68 -0.19
N ASN A 38 6.49 9.00 -0.29
CA ASN A 38 7.38 9.87 0.47
C ASN A 38 7.17 9.71 1.99
N THR A 39 5.90 9.62 2.45
CA THR A 39 5.60 9.33 3.85
C THR A 39 6.09 7.95 4.29
N LEU A 40 5.97 6.92 3.44
CA LEU A 40 6.52 5.59 3.73
C LEU A 40 8.04 5.63 3.89
N VAL A 41 8.75 6.29 2.97
CA VAL A 41 10.22 6.44 3.04
C VAL A 41 10.62 7.14 4.34
N PHE A 42 9.93 8.22 4.71
CA PHE A 42 10.15 8.88 5.99
C PHE A 42 9.97 7.91 7.17
N CYS A 43 8.86 7.18 7.21
CA CYS A 43 8.58 6.23 8.29
C CYS A 43 9.62 5.10 8.36
N PHE A 44 10.10 4.61 7.22
CA PHE A 44 11.15 3.58 7.16
C PHE A 44 12.48 4.10 7.70
N ASN A 45 12.83 5.35 7.39
CA ASN A 45 14.02 6.00 7.92
C ASN A 45 13.91 6.18 9.44
N GLU A 46 12.75 6.61 9.96
CA GLU A 46 12.52 6.70 11.41
C GLU A 46 12.63 5.34 12.10
N TYR A 47 12.09 4.27 11.49
CA TYR A 47 12.24 2.91 12.00
C TYR A 47 13.72 2.50 12.08
N GLN A 48 14.49 2.78 11.03
CA GLN A 48 15.90 2.40 10.93
C GLN A 48 16.78 3.13 11.95
N LYS A 49 16.42 4.34 12.40
CA LYS A 49 17.12 5.02 13.51
C LYS A 49 17.11 4.19 14.79
N LYS A 50 16.03 3.46 15.07
CA LYS A 50 15.92 2.57 16.24
C LYS A 50 16.53 1.20 15.97
N TYR A 51 16.42 0.69 14.74
CA TYR A 51 16.92 -0.62 14.33
C TYR A 51 17.93 -0.51 13.18
N PRO A 52 19.18 -0.07 13.40
CA PRO A 52 20.13 0.23 12.32
C PRO A 52 20.47 -0.96 11.42
N SER A 53 20.37 -2.19 11.93
CA SER A 53 20.61 -3.44 11.18
C SER A 53 19.39 -3.99 10.44
N GLN A 54 18.27 -3.26 10.46
CA GLN A 54 17.03 -3.63 9.81
C GLN A 54 16.54 -2.50 8.91
N ARG A 55 15.91 -2.85 7.79
CA ARG A 55 15.18 -1.90 6.95
C ARG A 55 13.78 -2.39 6.69
N ALA A 56 12.78 -1.53 6.83
CA ALA A 56 11.45 -1.81 6.31
C ALA A 56 11.49 -1.83 4.78
N TYR A 57 10.64 -2.63 4.16
CA TYR A 57 10.70 -2.95 2.73
C TYR A 57 9.30 -3.20 2.18
N ILE A 58 8.98 -2.60 1.03
CA ILE A 58 7.69 -2.80 0.35
C ILE A 58 7.73 -4.15 -0.39
N THR A 59 6.83 -5.05 -0.01
CA THR A 59 6.67 -6.37 -0.64
C THR A 59 5.60 -6.39 -1.73
N GLU A 60 4.62 -5.49 -1.65
CA GLU A 60 3.60 -5.25 -2.68
C GLU A 60 3.20 -3.77 -2.65
N SER A 61 3.34 -3.07 -3.77
CA SER A 61 2.99 -1.64 -3.96
C SER A 61 1.69 -1.46 -4.74
N TYR A 62 1.35 -2.40 -5.62
CA TYR A 62 0.15 -2.36 -6.43
C TYR A 62 -0.45 -3.76 -6.59
N ARG A 63 -1.79 -3.80 -6.64
CA ARG A 63 -2.57 -5.01 -6.84
C ARG A 63 -3.70 -4.73 -7.82
N SER A 64 -3.66 -5.41 -8.96
CA SER A 64 -4.75 -5.38 -9.94
C SER A 64 -6.02 -6.02 -9.39
N ASN A 65 -7.16 -5.71 -10.01
CA ASN A 65 -8.41 -6.41 -9.71
C ASN A 65 -8.34 -7.91 -10.05
N SER A 66 -7.58 -8.29 -11.08
CA SER A 66 -7.33 -9.68 -11.46
C SER A 66 -6.57 -10.44 -10.36
N LEU A 67 -5.52 -9.83 -9.78
CA LEU A 67 -4.79 -10.39 -8.65
C LEU A 67 -5.63 -10.41 -7.38
N GLN A 68 -6.39 -9.35 -7.11
CA GLN A 68 -7.30 -9.29 -5.96
C GLN A 68 -8.34 -10.41 -5.99
N LEU A 69 -8.94 -10.66 -7.16
CA LEU A 69 -9.89 -11.78 -7.35
C LEU A 69 -9.22 -13.13 -7.13
N LYS A 70 -7.98 -13.31 -7.60
CA LYS A 70 -7.19 -14.53 -7.35
C LYS A 70 -6.97 -14.73 -5.85
N TYR A 71 -6.56 -13.70 -5.12
CA TYR A 71 -6.36 -13.76 -3.67
C TYR A 71 -7.65 -14.10 -2.92
N TYR A 72 -8.76 -13.46 -3.30
CA TYR A 72 -10.08 -13.77 -2.75
C TYR A 72 -10.45 -15.25 -2.95
N LYS A 73 -10.33 -15.77 -4.18
CA LYS A 73 -10.63 -17.18 -4.49
C LYS A 73 -9.74 -18.16 -3.73
N THR A 74 -8.50 -17.78 -3.41
CA THR A 74 -7.56 -18.62 -2.65
C THR A 74 -7.61 -18.39 -1.13
N GLY A 75 -8.56 -17.60 -0.62
CA GLY A 75 -8.68 -17.30 0.80
C GLY A 75 -7.58 -16.39 1.37
N LYS A 76 -6.73 -15.81 0.52
CA LYS A 76 -5.65 -14.88 0.90
C LYS A 76 -6.14 -13.46 1.14
N SER A 77 -7.35 -13.12 0.70
CA SER A 77 -7.98 -11.84 0.98
C SER A 77 -9.47 -12.02 1.22
N LYS A 78 -10.05 -11.17 2.07
CA LYS A 78 -11.51 -11.07 2.27
C LYS A 78 -12.17 -10.12 1.26
N ILE A 79 -11.37 -9.31 0.56
CA ILE A 79 -11.84 -8.31 -0.40
C ILE A 79 -11.91 -8.94 -1.79
N ARG A 80 -13.05 -8.82 -2.46
CA ARG A 80 -13.26 -9.41 -3.79
C ARG A 80 -12.72 -8.54 -4.93
N LYS A 81 -12.86 -7.22 -4.85
CA LYS A 81 -12.43 -6.24 -5.86
C LYS A 81 -12.05 -4.90 -5.21
N ASN A 82 -11.32 -4.04 -5.94
CA ASN A 82 -11.06 -2.65 -5.59
C ASN A 82 -10.45 -2.47 -4.18
N GLY A 83 -9.43 -3.26 -3.87
CA GLY A 83 -8.59 -3.02 -2.68
C GLY A 83 -7.80 -1.73 -2.84
N MET A 84 -7.37 -1.10 -1.74
CA MET A 84 -6.67 0.20 -1.79
C MET A 84 -5.32 0.16 -2.55
N HIS A 85 -4.72 -1.01 -2.64
CA HIS A 85 -3.57 -1.28 -3.51
C HIS A 85 -3.85 -0.96 -4.98
N HIS A 86 -5.09 -1.15 -5.46
CA HIS A 86 -5.48 -0.88 -6.85
C HIS A 86 -5.43 0.61 -7.19
N TYR A 87 -5.46 1.48 -6.19
CA TYR A 87 -5.44 2.93 -6.36
C TYR A 87 -4.06 3.54 -6.02
N GLY A 88 -3.04 2.71 -5.76
CA GLY A 88 -1.68 3.19 -5.45
C GLY A 88 -1.55 3.84 -4.07
N ILE A 89 -2.49 3.59 -3.17
CA ILE A 89 -2.53 4.22 -1.84
C ILE A 89 -2.48 3.22 -0.69
N ALA A 90 -2.05 2.00 -0.97
CA ALA A 90 -1.73 1.01 0.04
C ALA A 90 -0.48 0.23 -0.35
N ALA A 91 0.23 -0.27 0.65
CA ALA A 91 1.39 -1.10 0.47
C ALA A 91 1.42 -2.19 1.54
N ASP A 92 1.96 -3.34 1.19
CA ASP A 92 2.27 -4.40 2.14
C ASP A 92 3.77 -4.39 2.40
N VAL A 93 4.17 -4.28 3.66
CA VAL A 93 5.56 -4.11 4.10
C VAL A 93 6.06 -5.33 4.88
N ALA A 94 7.34 -5.59 4.75
CA ALA A 94 8.11 -6.52 5.57
C ALA A 94 9.45 -5.87 5.93
N PHE A 95 10.42 -6.68 6.37
CA PHE A 95 11.73 -6.20 6.76
C PHE A 95 12.81 -6.93 5.99
N ILE A 96 13.97 -6.30 5.88
CA ILE A 96 15.21 -6.95 5.48
C ILE A 96 16.11 -6.92 6.71
N ILE A 97 16.50 -8.11 7.16
CA ILE A 97 17.30 -8.34 8.37
C ILE A 97 18.43 -9.29 7.97
N ASN A 98 19.69 -8.88 8.16
CA ASN A 98 20.87 -9.62 7.67
C ASN A 98 20.74 -9.95 6.16
N ASP A 99 20.39 -8.94 5.36
CA ASP A 99 20.22 -9.01 3.90
C ASP A 99 19.16 -10.01 3.40
N LYS A 100 18.29 -10.50 4.28
CA LYS A 100 17.22 -11.43 3.94
C LYS A 100 15.85 -10.85 4.25
N LEU A 101 14.90 -11.10 3.34
CA LEU A 101 13.49 -10.79 3.58
C LEU A 101 13.01 -11.54 4.82
N SER A 102 12.38 -10.81 5.73
CA SER A 102 11.93 -11.30 7.03
C SER A 102 10.62 -10.63 7.44
N TYR A 103 9.71 -11.43 7.96
CA TYR A 103 8.47 -10.97 8.59
C TYR A 103 8.61 -10.86 10.12
N LYS A 104 9.83 -10.86 10.66
CA LYS A 104 10.11 -10.88 12.11
C LYS A 104 10.60 -9.53 12.67
N GLY A 105 10.42 -8.43 11.94
CA GLY A 105 10.73 -7.10 12.47
C GLY A 105 9.67 -6.59 13.46
N ASP A 106 9.94 -5.45 14.07
CA ASP A 106 9.06 -4.83 15.06
C ASP A 106 7.91 -4.05 14.38
N TYR A 107 6.88 -4.79 13.96
CA TYR A 107 5.67 -4.19 13.38
C TYR A 107 4.96 -3.25 14.35
N ASN A 108 5.04 -3.45 15.66
CA ASN A 108 4.37 -2.58 16.62
C ASN A 108 4.97 -1.17 16.59
N TYR A 109 6.30 -1.08 16.56
CA TYR A 109 6.98 0.20 16.43
C TYR A 109 6.77 0.83 15.05
N LEU A 110 6.89 0.04 13.96
CA LEU A 110 6.66 0.56 12.61
C LEU A 110 5.22 1.11 12.44
N ARG A 111 4.22 0.37 12.93
CA ARG A 111 2.81 0.79 12.88
C ARG A 111 2.52 2.01 13.75
N LYS A 112 3.25 2.18 14.87
CA LYS A 112 3.18 3.40 15.67
C LYS A 112 3.65 4.60 14.84
N ILE A 113 4.80 4.49 14.17
CA ILE A 113 5.33 5.56 13.30
C ILE A 113 4.34 5.88 12.17
N PHE A 114 3.76 4.86 11.52
CA PHE A 114 2.73 5.06 10.49
C PHE A 114 1.55 5.90 11.00
N LYS A 115 0.99 5.54 12.17
CA LYS A 115 -0.12 6.29 12.78
C LYS A 115 0.26 7.73 13.13
N GLU A 116 1.45 7.95 13.67
CA GLU A 116 1.98 9.28 13.98
C GLU A 116 2.15 10.16 12.72
N ASN A 117 2.24 9.54 11.55
CA ASN A 117 2.34 10.19 10.24
C ASN A 117 1.02 10.12 9.44
N ASN A 118 -0.12 9.97 10.12
CA ASN A 118 -1.47 9.95 9.54
C ASN A 118 -1.73 8.82 8.53
N LEU A 119 -0.91 7.77 8.54
CA LEU A 119 -1.20 6.56 7.77
C LEU A 119 -2.10 5.61 8.56
N THR A 120 -2.93 4.88 7.84
CA THR A 120 -3.85 3.90 8.40
C THR A 120 -3.24 2.51 8.34
N VAL A 121 -3.37 1.76 9.44
CA VAL A 121 -2.97 0.35 9.53
C VAL A 121 -4.19 -0.50 9.90
N LEU A 122 -4.20 -1.76 9.47
CA LEU A 122 -5.33 -2.67 9.73
C LEU A 122 -5.00 -3.63 10.87
N ASP A 123 -5.92 -3.86 11.79
CA ASP A 123 -5.67 -4.71 12.96
C ASP A 123 -5.48 -6.20 12.62
N TRP A 124 -6.05 -6.64 11.50
CA TRP A 124 -5.97 -8.02 11.03
C TRP A 124 -4.83 -8.29 10.04
N GLU A 125 -4.03 -7.27 9.69
CA GLU A 125 -2.98 -7.40 8.67
C GLU A 125 -1.76 -6.54 9.06
N LEU A 126 -0.75 -7.20 9.66
CA LEU A 126 0.34 -6.51 10.34
C LEU A 126 1.18 -5.61 9.41
N GLY A 127 1.50 -6.11 8.22
CA GLY A 127 2.29 -5.39 7.22
C GLY A 127 1.48 -4.47 6.31
N HIS A 128 0.16 -4.39 6.46
CA HIS A 128 -0.65 -3.52 5.62
C HIS A 128 -0.64 -2.08 6.14
N VAL A 129 -0.43 -1.13 5.23
CA VAL A 129 -0.56 0.30 5.49
C VAL A 129 -1.22 0.98 4.29
N GLN A 130 -2.09 1.96 4.56
CA GLN A 130 -2.81 2.72 3.54
C GLN A 130 -2.92 4.20 3.87
N PHE A 131 -3.05 5.03 2.84
CA PHE A 131 -3.00 6.49 2.95
C PHE A 131 -4.26 7.10 3.58
N ILE A 132 -5.43 6.51 3.31
CA ILE A 132 -6.73 6.98 3.82
C ILE A 132 -7.30 6.00 4.84
N PRO A 133 -8.16 6.44 5.78
CA PRO A 133 -8.84 5.55 6.70
C PRO A 133 -9.89 4.66 6.02
N VAL A 134 -10.27 3.56 6.68
CA VAL A 134 -11.28 2.61 6.18
C VAL A 134 -12.63 3.30 5.90
N SER A 135 -13.00 4.27 6.74
CA SER A 135 -14.23 5.07 6.59
C SER A 135 -14.31 5.87 5.30
N GLU A 136 -13.19 6.12 4.64
CA GLU A 136 -13.11 6.97 3.44
C GLU A 136 -13.02 6.17 2.14
N GLN A 137 -12.81 4.85 2.21
CA GLN A 137 -12.57 4.06 1.02
C GLN A 137 -13.77 4.01 0.07
N SER A 138 -15.01 4.07 0.58
CA SER A 138 -16.20 4.07 -0.28
C SER A 138 -16.29 5.36 -1.08
N ALA A 139 -16.07 6.51 -0.44
CA ALA A 139 -16.09 7.81 -1.11
C ALA A 139 -14.98 7.93 -2.17
N LEU A 140 -13.79 7.37 -1.93
CA LEU A 140 -12.75 7.31 -2.97
C LEU A 140 -13.20 6.50 -4.19
N ARG A 141 -13.85 5.35 -3.98
CA ARG A 141 -14.32 4.50 -5.08
C ARG A 141 -15.35 5.24 -5.94
N GLU A 142 -16.29 5.92 -5.29
CA GLU A 142 -17.30 6.75 -5.97
C GLU A 142 -16.64 7.90 -6.75
N GLU A 143 -15.68 8.61 -6.16
CA GLU A 143 -14.96 9.68 -6.86
C GLU A 143 -14.23 9.17 -8.09
N ILE A 144 -13.53 8.03 -7.98
CA ILE A 144 -12.82 7.44 -9.12
C ILE A 144 -13.82 7.03 -10.20
N GLU A 145 -14.93 6.37 -9.85
CA GLU A 145 -15.96 5.97 -10.81
C GLU A 145 -16.57 7.16 -11.56
N ASN A 146 -16.71 8.31 -10.89
CA ASN A 146 -17.20 9.56 -11.51
C ASN A 146 -16.13 10.34 -12.28
N SER A 147 -14.85 10.00 -12.10
CA SER A 147 -13.71 10.64 -12.80
C SER A 147 -13.32 9.96 -14.12
N VAL A 148 -13.97 8.84 -14.46
CA VAL A 148 -13.73 8.06 -15.69
C VAL A 148 -14.46 8.65 -16.88
#